data_AF-A0A946DDY3-F1
#
_entry.id   AF-A0A946DDY3-F1
#
_cell.length_a   1.000
_cell.length_b   1.000
_cell.length_c   1.000
_cell.angle_alpha   90.00
_cell.angle_beta   90.00
_cell.angle_gamma   90.00
#
_symmetry.space_group_name_H-M   'P 1'
#
loop_
_entity.id
_entity.type
_entity.pdbx_description
1 polymer ?
#
loop_
_entity_poly.entity_id
_entity_poly.type
_entity_poly.pdbx_seq_one_letter_code
_entity_poly.pdbx_strand_id
1 'polypeptide(L)'
;MLILVTILIGFVAMIFMLLWLKERKHASDAEIVAYGLRAADDSDDNTKTSISVMESEFDEAMEKLKDLGEIHQDEWGHWVWNKTGEQLGQGNS
;
A
#
# COMPACT_ATOMS: atom_id res chain seq x y z
N MET A 1 17.54 16.13 -59.66
CA MET A 1 18.35 16.30 -58.44
C MET A 1 17.48 16.75 -57.25
N LEU A 2 16.76 17.87 -57.33
CA LEU A 2 15.87 18.35 -56.26
C LEU A 2 14.80 17.34 -55.81
N ILE A 3 14.19 16.58 -56.74
CA ILE A 3 13.18 15.56 -56.42
C ILE A 3 13.73 14.42 -55.57
N LEU A 4 14.98 13.99 -55.82
CA LEU A 4 15.63 12.94 -55.02
C LEU A 4 15.92 13.44 -53.60
N VAL A 5 16.30 14.71 -53.46
CA VAL A 5 16.56 15.34 -52.15
C VAL A 5 15.26 15.46 -51.35
N THR A 6 14.16 15.86 -51.96
CA THR A 6 12.86 15.95 -51.26
C THR A 6 12.32 14.58 -50.84
N ILE A 7 12.49 13.54 -51.66
CA ILE A 7 12.13 12.16 -51.27
C ILE A 7 12.96 11.69 -50.07
N LEU A 8 14.27 11.97 -50.08
CA LEU A 8 15.16 11.58 -48.98
C LEU A 8 14.81 12.27 -47.67
N ILE A 9 14.50 13.58 -47.72
CA ILE A 9 14.06 14.35 -46.54
C ILE A 9 12.71 13.83 -46.02
N GLY A 10 11.77 13.51 -46.91
CA GLY A 10 10.49 12.91 -46.52
C GLY A 10 10.68 11.57 -45.82
N PHE A 11 11.62 10.74 -46.28
CA PHE A 11 11.92 9.45 -45.64
C PHE A 11 12.54 9.63 -44.24
N VAL A 12 13.46 10.57 -44.07
CA VAL A 12 14.04 10.89 -42.76
C VAL A 12 12.98 11.45 -41.80
N ALA A 13 12.11 12.33 -42.28
CA ALA A 13 11.00 12.88 -41.50
C ALA A 13 10.02 11.78 -41.06
N MET A 14 9.74 10.81 -41.94
CA MET A 14 8.90 9.66 -41.62
C MET A 14 9.52 8.78 -40.52
N ILE A 15 10.82 8.47 -40.61
CA ILE A 15 11.54 7.71 -39.57
C ILE A 15 11.48 8.46 -38.24
N PHE A 16 11.75 9.77 -38.26
CA PHE A 16 11.68 10.60 -37.07
C PHE A 16 10.29 10.58 -36.44
N MET A 17 9.23 10.67 -37.25
CA MET A 17 7.85 10.60 -36.78
C MET A 17 7.53 9.24 -36.13
N LEU A 18 7.98 8.13 -36.70
CA LEU A 18 7.78 6.80 -36.12
C LEU A 18 8.51 6.63 -34.79
N LEU A 19 9.76 7.10 -34.70
CA LEU A 19 10.53 7.08 -33.45
C LEU A 19 9.88 7.99 -32.39
N TRP A 20 9.41 9.17 -32.79
CA TRP A 20 8.71 10.11 -31.91
C TRP A 20 7.43 9.52 -31.32
N LEU A 21 6.61 8.86 -32.15
CA LEU A 21 5.39 8.19 -31.68
C LEU A 21 5.70 7.04 -30.72
N LYS A 22 6.74 6.25 -31.00
CA LYS A 22 7.19 5.16 -30.12
C LYS A 22 7.64 5.69 -28.76
N GLU A 23 8.45 6.75 -28.75
CA GLU A 23 8.98 7.35 -27.52
C GLU A 23 7.85 7.95 -26.67
N ARG A 24 6.91 8.66 -27.30
CA ARG A 24 5.75 9.23 -26.58
C ARG A 24 4.89 8.15 -25.94
N LYS A 25 4.75 6.99 -26.58
CA LYS A 25 4.04 5.84 -26.01
C LYS A 25 4.79 5.26 -24.80
N HIS A 26 6.11 5.08 -24.90
CA HIS A 26 6.93 4.63 -23.77
C HIS A 26 6.94 5.62 -22.60
N ALA A 27 6.97 6.92 -22.86
CA ALA A 27 6.87 7.94 -21.82
C ALA A 27 5.52 7.86 -21.07
N SER A 28 4.42 7.65 -21.81
CA SER A 28 3.09 7.47 -21.21
C SER A 28 3.00 6.20 -20.37
N ASP A 29 3.57 5.08 -20.84
CA ASP A 29 3.55 3.82 -20.11
C ASP A 29 4.42 3.88 -18.84
N ALA A 30 5.56 4.56 -18.90
CA ALA A 30 6.45 4.78 -17.75
C ALA A 30 5.79 5.66 -16.67
N GLU A 31 5.03 6.68 -17.08
CA GLU A 31 4.29 7.54 -16.16
C GLU A 31 3.21 6.77 -15.40
N ILE A 32 2.43 5.91 -16.07
CA ILE A 32 1.41 5.06 -15.44
C ILE A 32 2.02 4.11 -14.42
N VAL A 33 3.16 3.49 -14.75
CA VAL A 33 3.86 2.57 -13.84
C VAL A 33 4.43 3.32 -12.62
N ALA A 34 5.00 4.51 -12.82
CA ALA A 34 5.53 5.33 -11.72
C ALA A 34 4.43 5.82 -10.77
N TYR A 35 3.28 6.26 -11.29
CA TYR A 35 2.13 6.63 -10.45
C TYR A 35 1.50 5.42 -9.77
N GLY A 36 1.40 4.28 -10.46
CA GLY A 36 0.89 3.03 -9.89
C GLY A 36 1.75 2.50 -8.74
N LEU A 37 3.07 2.57 -8.87
CA LEU A 37 4.02 2.19 -7.81
C LEU A 37 3.94 3.13 -6.61
N ARG A 38 3.83 4.45 -6.85
CA ARG A 38 3.73 5.45 -5.78
C ARG A 38 2.44 5.35 -4.97
N ALA A 39 1.32 5.08 -5.66
CA ALA A 39 0.03 4.89 -4.99
C ALA A 39 -0.02 3.61 -4.14
N ALA A 40 0.73 2.57 -4.51
CA ALA A 40 0.85 1.35 -3.71
C ALA A 40 1.69 1.57 -2.44
N ASP A 41 2.77 2.36 -2.54
CA ASP A 41 3.65 2.69 -1.41
C ASP A 41 2.92 3.56 -0.37
N ASP A 42 2.22 4.62 -0.82
CA ASP A 42 1.45 5.50 0.07
C ASP A 42 0.29 4.76 0.79
N SER A 43 -0.27 3.71 0.18
CA SER A 43 -1.33 2.89 0.78
C SER A 43 -0.80 1.92 1.84
N ASP A 44 0.40 1.37 1.65
CA ASP A 44 1.00 0.41 2.59
C ASP A 44 1.47 1.11 3.88
N ASP A 45 2.08 2.29 3.75
CA ASP A 45 2.53 3.09 4.90
C ASP A 45 1.37 3.61 5.77
N ASN A 46 0.26 4.04 5.14
CA ASN A 46 -0.93 4.45 5.90
C ASN A 46 -1.58 3.28 6.64
N THR A 47 -1.60 2.09 6.02
CA THR A 47 -2.18 0.89 6.64
C THR A 47 -1.32 0.40 7.81
N LYS A 48 0.01 0.38 7.65
CA LYS A 48 0.96 0.04 8.73
C LYS A 48 0.89 1.02 9.90
N THR A 49 0.82 2.32 9.60
CA THR A 49 0.67 3.36 10.63
C THR A 49 -0.64 3.16 11.38
N SER A 50 -1.76 2.95 10.68
CA SER A 50 -3.06 2.70 11.31
C SER A 50 -3.07 1.43 12.17
N ILE A 51 -2.38 0.36 11.76
CA ILE A 51 -2.28 -0.89 12.54
C ILE A 51 -1.45 -0.66 13.81
N SER A 52 -0.30 0.00 13.71
CA SER A 52 0.54 0.27 14.88
C SER A 52 -0.14 1.15 15.93
N VAL A 53 -0.94 2.13 15.49
CA VAL A 53 -1.72 2.99 16.39
C VAL A 53 -2.82 2.16 17.06
N MET A 54 -3.53 1.31 16.32
CA MET A 54 -4.56 0.44 16.86
C MET A 54 -4.00 -0.59 17.87
N GLU A 55 -2.82 -1.15 17.62
CA GLU A 55 -2.12 -2.03 18.55
C GLU A 55 -1.76 -1.29 19.85
N SER A 56 -1.24 -0.07 19.75
CA SER A 56 -0.91 0.74 20.92
C SER A 56 -2.13 1.11 21.77
N GLU A 57 -3.26 1.44 21.14
CA GLU A 57 -4.52 1.74 21.84
C GLU A 57 -5.11 0.49 22.50
N PHE A 58 -4.96 -0.67 21.85
CA PHE A 58 -5.40 -1.95 22.39
C PHE A 58 -4.58 -2.35 23.62
N ASP A 59 -3.26 -2.20 23.56
CA ASP A 59 -2.36 -2.48 24.68
C ASP A 59 -2.66 -1.56 25.88
N GLU A 60 -2.89 -0.26 25.63
CA GLU A 60 -3.27 0.69 26.69
C GLU A 60 -4.62 0.32 27.33
N ALA A 61 -5.60 -0.12 26.53
CA ALA A 61 -6.89 -0.58 27.05
C ALA A 61 -6.75 -1.85 27.91
N MET A 62 -5.90 -2.79 27.48
CA MET A 62 -5.60 -4.02 28.22
C MET A 62 -4.89 -3.72 29.55
N GLU A 63 -3.93 -2.79 29.55
CA GLU A 63 -3.24 -2.37 30.79
C GLU A 63 -4.21 -1.74 31.78
N LYS A 64 -5.12 -0.86 31.31
CA LYS A 64 -6.17 -0.27 32.16
C LYS A 64 -7.11 -1.33 32.73
N LEU A 65 -7.51 -2.32 31.95
CA LEU A 65 -8.37 -3.42 32.42
C LEU A 65 -7.67 -4.28 33.47
N LYS A 66 -6.36 -4.49 33.32
CA LYS A 66 -5.53 -5.19 34.31
C LYS A 66 -5.40 -4.37 35.61
N ASP A 67 -5.15 -3.06 35.50
CA ASP A 67 -5.03 -2.16 36.65
C ASP A 67 -6.34 -2.06 37.45
N LEU A 68 -7.48 -2.10 36.76
CA LEU A 68 -8.80 -2.17 37.38
C LEU A 68 -9.08 -3.52 38.05
N GLY A 69 -8.23 -4.53 37.83
CA GLY A 69 -8.43 -5.88 38.35
C GLY A 69 -9.64 -6.58 37.73
N GLU A 70 -10.00 -6.24 36.50
CA GLU A 70 -11.12 -6.85 35.78
C GLU A 70 -10.67 -8.09 34.99
N ILE A 71 -9.37 -8.22 34.70
CA ILE A 71 -8.81 -9.28 33.86
C ILE A 71 -7.53 -9.87 34.48
N HIS A 72 -7.24 -11.14 34.21
CA HIS A 72 -5.97 -11.80 34.57
C HIS A 72 -5.51 -12.76 33.47
N GLN A 73 -4.26 -13.22 33.55
CA GLN A 73 -3.76 -14.29 32.68
C GLN A 73 -3.91 -15.64 33.38
N ASP A 74 -4.41 -16.64 32.64
CA ASP A 74 -4.48 -18.03 33.09
C ASP A 74 -3.11 -18.74 32.98
N GLU A 75 -3.07 -20.03 33.33
CA GLU A 75 -1.84 -20.86 33.28
C GLU A 75 -1.31 -21.09 31.85
N TRP A 76 -2.11 -20.78 30.83
CA TRP A 76 -1.74 -20.90 29.41
C TRP A 76 -1.39 -19.55 28.78
N GLY A 77 -1.46 -18.45 29.55
CA GLY A 77 -1.16 -17.10 29.10
C GLY A 77 -2.31 -16.41 28.37
N HIS A 78 -3.53 -16.95 28.41
CA HIS A 78 -4.72 -16.31 27.86
C HIS A 78 -5.28 -15.29 28.83
N TRP A 79 -5.71 -14.15 28.29
CA TRP A 79 -6.43 -13.15 29.05
C TRP A 79 -7.87 -13.60 29.30
N VAL A 80 -8.27 -13.64 30.56
CA VAL A 80 -9.61 -14.05 31.01
C VAL A 80 -10.23 -12.99 31.91
N TRP A 81 -11.55 -12.87 31.87
CA TRP A 81 -12.31 -11.98 32.75
C TRP A 81 -12.33 -12.51 34.18
N ASN A 82 -12.07 -11.66 35.17
CA ASN A 82 -12.10 -12.06 36.58
C ASN A 82 -13.51 -12.41 37.06
N LYS A 83 -14.54 -11.76 36.50
CA LYS A 83 -15.94 -11.96 36.90
C LYS A 83 -16.56 -13.25 36.35
N THR A 84 -16.23 -13.62 35.12
CA THR A 84 -16.86 -14.77 34.43
C THR A 84 -15.90 -15.95 34.22
N GLY A 85 -14.59 -15.72 34.27
CA GLY A 85 -13.58 -16.72 33.89
C GLY A 85 -13.52 -17.00 32.39
N GLU A 86 -14.30 -16.27 31.58
CA GLU A 86 -14.34 -16.43 30.13
C GLU A 86 -13.14 -15.75 29.47
N GLN A 87 -12.68 -16.31 28.36
CA GLN A 87 -11.58 -15.75 27.58
C GLN A 87 -12.00 -14.43 26.91
N LEU A 88 -11.15 -13.41 27.06
CA LEU A 88 -11.30 -12.15 26.34
C LEU A 88 -11.23 -12.39 24.82
N GLY A 89 -12.19 -11.86 24.07
CA GLY A 89 -12.21 -11.92 22.61
C GLY A 89 -12.84 -13.18 22.01
N GLN A 90 -13.29 -14.16 22.82
CA GLN A 90 -14.25 -15.15 22.33
C GLN A 90 -15.63 -14.48 22.22
N GLY A 91 -15.90 -13.86 21.06
CA GLY A 91 -17.27 -13.61 20.67
C GLY A 91 -17.96 -14.96 20.53
N ASN A 92 -19.06 -15.18 21.27
CA ASN A 92 -19.95 -16.32 21.05
C ASN A 92 -20.29 -16.39 19.56
N SER A 93 -19.67 -17.36 18.87
CA SER A 93 -19.95 -17.73 17.48
C SER A 93 -21.33 -18.36 17.37
#